data_AF-A0A946S148-F1
#
_entry.id   AF-A0A946S148-F1
#
_cell.length_a   1.000
_cell.length_b   1.000
_cell.length_c   1.000
_cell.angle_alpha   90.00
_cell.angle_beta   90.00
_cell.angle_gamma   90.00
#
_symmetry.space_group_name_H-M   'P 1'
#
loop_
_entity.id
_entity.type
_entity.pdbx_description
1 polymer ?
#
loop_
_entity_poly.entity_id
_entity_poly.type
_entity_poly.pdbx_seq_one_letter_code
_entity_poly.pdbx_strand_id
1 'polypeptide(L)'
;MSINKTFNYLLTQKQETIICFSAQVTTGSTYMKGPGGEAGDGFPMPRKARVYRVDCWDGSTLKSKSDNVVFNQGERLSVYVTDTGLNYDVAVRNNGVVTALVASGTNQNCTLWVTVHLRLV
;
A
#
# COMPACT_ATOMS: atom_id res chain seq x y z
N MET A 1 8.63 -9.00 10.03
CA MET A 1 8.89 -9.34 8.62
C MET A 1 10.40 -9.47 8.42
N SER A 2 10.92 -10.63 8.02
CA SER A 2 12.32 -10.77 7.63
C SER A 2 12.51 -10.23 6.20
N ILE A 3 13.36 -9.21 6.05
CA ILE A 3 13.63 -8.60 4.75
C ILE A 3 14.37 -9.59 3.85
N ASN A 4 13.80 -9.89 2.68
CA ASN A 4 14.55 -10.55 1.61
C ASN A 4 15.59 -9.57 1.05
N LYS A 5 16.87 -9.81 1.41
CA LYS A 5 17.99 -8.94 1.05
C LYS A 5 18.17 -8.80 -0.47
N THR A 6 17.97 -9.88 -1.22
CA THR A 6 18.09 -9.87 -2.69
C THR A 6 16.99 -9.04 -3.33
N PHE A 7 15.75 -9.16 -2.84
CA PHE A 7 14.63 -8.35 -3.32
C PHE A 7 14.87 -6.85 -3.07
N ASN A 8 15.34 -6.49 -1.87
CA ASN A 8 15.69 -5.11 -1.58
C ASN A 8 16.82 -4.59 -2.45
N TYR A 9 17.86 -5.38 -2.71
CA TYR A 9 18.95 -5.02 -3.61
C TYR A 9 18.48 -4.80 -5.06
N LEU A 10 17.57 -5.63 -5.57
CA LEU A 10 17.01 -5.44 -6.92
C LEU A 10 16.09 -4.22 -6.99
N LEU A 11 15.33 -3.93 -5.93
CA LEU A 11 14.48 -2.76 -5.86
C LEU A 11 15.28 -1.46 -5.87
N THR A 12 16.40 -1.36 -5.14
CA THR A 12 17.21 -0.13 -5.11
C THR A 12 17.79 0.26 -6.46
N GLN A 13 17.89 -0.68 -7.41
CA GLN A 13 18.38 -0.41 -8.75
C GLN A 13 17.31 0.12 -9.72
N LYS A 14 16.03 0.04 -9.36
CA LYS A 14 14.93 0.51 -10.19
C LYS A 14 14.64 2.00 -9.94
N GLN A 15 14.29 2.73 -10.99
CA GLN A 15 13.81 4.11 -10.85
C GLN A 15 12.34 4.15 -10.44
N GLU A 16 11.53 3.25 -10.99
CA GLU A 16 10.11 3.13 -10.68
C GLU A 16 9.77 1.69 -10.33
N THR A 17 8.89 1.53 -9.34
CA THR A 17 8.41 0.22 -8.93
C THR A 17 6.97 0.31 -8.44
N ILE A 18 6.30 -0.83 -8.50
CA ILE A 18 4.93 -1.00 -8.01
C ILE A 18 4.99 -2.02 -6.89
N ILE A 19 4.40 -1.69 -5.75
CA ILE A 19 4.22 -2.62 -4.64
C ILE A 19 2.76 -3.03 -4.61
N CYS A 20 2.53 -4.34 -4.68
CA CYS A 20 1.19 -4.91 -4.67
C CYS A 20 0.82 -5.40 -3.27
N PHE A 21 -0.43 -5.14 -2.89
CA PHE A 21 -1.06 -5.62 -1.67
C PHE A 21 -2.37 -6.30 -2.03
N SER A 22 -2.73 -7.35 -1.31
CA SER A 22 -4.04 -7.98 -1.47
C SER A 22 -4.54 -8.58 -0.17
N ALA A 23 -5.86 -8.53 0.02
CA ALA A 23 -6.53 -9.21 1.11
C ALA A 23 -8.02 -9.36 0.79
N GLN A 24 -8.61 -10.46 1.25
CA GLN A 24 -10.06 -10.53 1.39
C GLN A 24 -10.45 -9.75 2.65
N VAL A 25 -11.32 -8.75 2.51
CA VAL A 25 -11.74 -7.88 3.61
C VAL A 25 -13.23 -8.10 3.86
N THR A 26 -13.54 -8.91 4.87
CA THR A 26 -14.91 -9.29 5.23
C THR A 26 -15.54 -8.29 6.19
N THR A 27 -15.02 -8.21 7.43
CA THR A 27 -15.60 -7.31 8.45
C THR A 27 -14.50 -6.64 9.27
N GLY A 28 -14.50 -5.31 9.26
CA GLY A 28 -13.63 -4.48 10.08
C GLY A 28 -12.38 -3.97 9.37
N SER A 29 -11.80 -2.95 9.99
CA SER A 29 -10.60 -2.29 9.48
C SER A 29 -9.36 -3.19 9.65
N THR A 30 -8.52 -3.29 8.62
CA THR A 30 -7.40 -4.24 8.62
C THR A 30 -6.20 -3.76 7.81
N TYR A 31 -5.01 -4.27 8.15
CA TYR A 31 -3.83 -4.11 7.31
C TYR A 31 -3.86 -5.09 6.14
N MET A 32 -3.53 -4.60 4.96
CA MET A 32 -3.38 -5.48 3.80
C MET A 32 -2.06 -6.23 3.83
N LYS A 33 -2.05 -7.43 3.24
CA LYS A 33 -0.85 -8.24 3.09
C LYS A 33 -0.02 -7.69 1.93
N GLY A 34 1.22 -7.31 2.20
CA GLY A 34 2.16 -6.84 1.20
C GLY A 34 2.92 -7.98 0.52
N PRO A 35 3.98 -7.67 -0.25
CA PRO A 35 4.88 -8.68 -0.79
C PRO A 35 5.45 -9.56 0.32
N GLY A 36 5.36 -10.89 0.15
CA GLY A 36 5.75 -11.86 1.17
C GLY A 36 4.59 -12.36 2.04
N GLY A 37 3.35 -11.87 1.84
CA GLY A 37 2.13 -12.43 2.45
C GLY A 37 1.85 -11.99 3.89
N GLU A 38 2.73 -11.20 4.49
CA GLU A 38 2.59 -10.68 5.84
C GLU A 38 1.75 -9.39 5.85
N ALA A 39 0.73 -9.36 6.72
CA ALA A 39 -0.02 -8.14 7.04
C ALA A 39 0.69 -7.37 8.16
N GLY A 40 0.46 -6.06 8.23
CA GLY A 40 0.93 -5.23 9.35
C GLY A 40 2.05 -4.26 8.95
N ASP A 41 3.11 -4.23 9.76
CA ASP A 41 4.08 -3.12 9.91
C ASP A 41 5.03 -2.94 8.71
N GLY A 42 4.41 -2.59 7.59
CA GLY A 42 4.90 -1.98 6.35
C GLY A 42 6.04 -2.68 5.63
N PHE A 43 6.02 -2.55 4.30
CA PHE A 43 7.17 -2.79 3.47
C PHE A 43 8.29 -1.77 3.81
N PRO A 44 9.46 -2.21 4.30
CA PRO A 44 10.55 -1.31 4.66
C PRO A 44 11.20 -0.75 3.40
N MET A 45 11.26 0.58 3.33
CA MET A 45 11.72 1.30 2.15
C MET A 45 13.24 1.17 2.00
N PRO A 46 13.74 0.61 0.89
CA PRO A 46 15.17 0.32 0.75
C PRO A 46 15.99 1.58 0.43
N ARG A 47 15.34 2.64 -0.07
CA ARG A 47 15.89 3.97 -0.35
C ARG A 47 14.75 4.99 -0.26
N LYS A 48 15.09 6.28 -0.22
CA LYS A 48 14.13 7.37 -0.39
C LYS A 48 13.28 7.16 -1.65
N ALA A 49 11.99 7.40 -1.53
CA ALA A 49 11.04 7.29 -2.62
C ALA A 49 9.99 8.40 -2.57
N ARG A 50 9.39 8.65 -3.71
CA ARG A 50 8.14 9.40 -3.84
C ARG A 50 7.05 8.42 -4.22
N VAL A 51 6.07 8.25 -3.34
CA VAL A 51 4.85 7.52 -3.65
C VAL A 51 3.89 8.51 -4.28
N TYR A 52 3.48 8.22 -5.51
CA TYR A 52 2.74 9.19 -6.31
C TYR A 52 1.33 8.75 -6.69
N ARG A 53 1.02 7.47 -6.52
CA ARG A 53 -0.30 6.93 -6.86
C ARG A 53 -0.60 5.66 -6.06
N VAL A 54 -1.86 5.53 -5.67
CA VAL A 54 -2.46 4.29 -5.19
C VAL A 54 -3.65 3.95 -6.06
N ASP A 55 -3.73 2.71 -6.52
CA ASP A 55 -4.90 2.17 -7.20
C ASP A 55 -5.45 1.01 -6.36
N CYS A 56 -6.77 0.90 -6.27
CA CYS A 56 -7.47 -0.17 -5.57
C CYS A 56 -8.59 -0.72 -6.45
N TRP A 57 -8.50 -2.00 -6.78
CA TRP A 57 -9.54 -2.76 -7.46
C TRP A 57 -10.29 -3.61 -6.45
N ASP A 58 -11.63 -3.56 -6.48
CA ASP A 58 -12.50 -4.32 -5.58
C ASP A 58 -13.21 -5.51 -6.25
N GLY A 59 -12.81 -5.84 -7.48
CA GLY A 59 -13.45 -6.86 -8.31
C GLY A 59 -14.47 -6.30 -9.29
N SER A 60 -14.92 -5.05 -9.12
CA SER A 60 -15.90 -4.39 -10.00
C SER A 60 -15.50 -2.99 -10.44
N THR A 61 -14.92 -2.20 -9.54
CA THR A 61 -14.52 -0.82 -9.79
C THR A 61 -13.10 -0.52 -9.36
N LEU A 62 -12.43 0.34 -10.12
CA LEU A 62 -11.10 0.84 -9.83
C LEU A 62 -11.23 2.20 -9.14
N LYS A 63 -10.66 2.32 -7.94
CA LYS A 63 -10.51 3.58 -7.22
C LYS A 63 -9.04 3.98 -7.22
N SER A 64 -8.76 5.21 -7.60
CA SER A 64 -7.39 5.70 -7.77
C SER A 64 -7.23 7.04 -7.08
N LYS A 65 -6.08 7.23 -6.44
CA LYS A 65 -5.68 8.52 -5.88
C LYS A 65 -4.22 8.80 -6.22
N SER A 66 -3.95 10.02 -6.68
CA SER A 66 -2.59 10.52 -6.91
C SER A 66 -2.28 11.64 -5.94
N ASP A 67 -1.03 11.67 -5.49
CA ASP A 67 -0.47 12.68 -4.60
C ASP A 67 1.07 12.65 -4.72
N ASN A 68 1.81 13.30 -3.83
CA ASN A 68 3.26 13.21 -3.76
C ASN A 68 3.71 13.06 -2.30
N VAL A 69 3.81 11.82 -1.85
CA VAL A 69 4.22 11.49 -0.49
C VAL A 69 5.66 11.01 -0.48
N VAL A 70 6.50 11.64 0.33
CA VAL A 70 7.91 11.24 0.47
C VAL A 70 8.04 10.17 1.53
N PHE A 71 8.75 9.10 1.17
CA PHE A 71 9.22 8.07 2.08
C PHE A 71 10.74 8.11 2.13
N ASN A 72 11.33 8.14 3.32
CA ASN A 72 12.77 8.03 3.51
C ASN A 72 13.21 6.57 3.60
N GLN A 73 14.52 6.33 3.48
CA GLN A 73 15.07 5.00 3.69
C GLN A 73 14.78 4.51 5.12
N GLY A 74 14.38 3.25 5.24
CA GLY A 74 14.07 2.62 6.52
C GLY A 74 12.66 2.89 7.06
N GLU A 75 11.94 3.86 6.48
CA GLU A 75 10.52 4.06 6.77
C GLU A 75 9.68 2.89 6.23
N ARG A 76 8.49 2.71 6.80
CA ARG A 76 7.63 1.55 6.54
C ARG A 76 6.37 1.95 5.80
N LEU A 77 6.24 1.45 4.57
CA LEU A 77 5.07 1.64 3.73
C LEU A 77 4.05 0.54 3.98
N SER A 78 2.92 0.89 4.56
CA SER A 78 1.81 -0.05 4.77
C SER A 78 0.55 0.42 4.07
N VAL A 79 -0.37 -0.51 3.82
CA VAL A 79 -1.71 -0.19 3.33
C VAL A 79 -2.71 -0.64 4.37
N TYR A 80 -3.59 0.27 4.75
CA TYR A 80 -4.64 0.03 5.74
C TYR A 80 -6.00 0.29 5.13
N VAL A 81 -6.91 -0.63 5.37
CA VAL A 81 -8.31 -0.54 4.94
C VAL A 81 -9.13 -0.14 6.15
N THR A 82 -9.81 0.99 6.05
CA THR A 82 -10.74 1.48 7.07
C THR A 82 -12.16 1.14 6.64
N ASP A 83 -12.90 0.48 7.53
CA ASP A 83 -14.33 0.26 7.40
C ASP A 83 -15.10 1.51 7.83
N THR A 84 -15.84 2.11 6.89
CA THR A 84 -16.66 3.30 7.16
C THR A 84 -18.10 2.93 7.52
N GLY A 85 -18.45 1.64 7.49
CA GLY A 85 -19.81 1.12 7.69
C GLY A 85 -20.62 0.93 6.40
N LEU A 86 -20.31 1.67 5.33
CA LEU A 86 -20.96 1.52 4.01
C LEU A 86 -19.99 1.08 2.90
N ASN A 87 -18.72 1.39 3.07
CA ASN A 87 -17.66 1.14 2.09
C ASN A 87 -16.32 0.99 2.82
N TYR A 88 -15.27 0.75 2.04
CA TYR A 88 -13.90 0.76 2.52
C TYR A 88 -13.14 1.98 1.99
N ASP A 89 -12.31 2.55 2.86
CA ASP A 89 -11.30 3.54 2.53
C ASP A 89 -9.92 2.90 2.61
N VAL A 90 -9.18 2.91 1.50
CA VAL A 90 -7.85 2.31 1.43
C VAL A 90 -6.79 3.39 1.49
N ALA A 91 -6.04 3.44 2.59
CA ALA A 91 -5.03 4.44 2.83
C ALA A 91 -3.61 3.86 2.78
N VAL A 92 -2.70 4.56 2.10
CA VAL A 92 -1.26 4.34 2.26
C VAL A 92 -0.83 5.00 3.56
N ARG A 93 -0.03 4.28 4.35
CA ARG A 93 0.52 4.75 5.63
C ARG A 93 2.03 4.75 5.61
N ASN A 94 2.62 5.78 6.22
CA ASN A 94 4.04 5.88 6.51
C ASN A 94 4.27 5.72 8.01
N ASN A 95 4.97 4.66 8.43
CA ASN A 95 5.21 4.34 9.85
C ASN A 95 3.91 4.37 10.69
N GLY A 96 2.82 3.83 10.14
CA GLY A 96 1.51 3.79 10.81
C GLY A 96 0.68 5.08 10.70
N VAL A 97 1.24 6.17 10.16
CA VAL A 97 0.52 7.44 9.96
C VAL A 97 -0.14 7.47 8.58
N VAL A 98 -1.43 7.82 8.54
CA VAL A 98 -2.19 7.97 7.28
C VAL A 98 -1.62 9.10 6.43
N THR A 99 -1.42 8.83 5.15
CA THR A 99 -0.96 9.81 4.17
C THR A 99 -2.15 10.36 3.35
N ALA A 100 -1.90 11.33 2.48
CA ALA A 100 -2.95 11.88 1.60
C ALA A 100 -3.39 10.92 0.47
N LEU A 101 -2.69 9.80 0.29
CA LEU A 101 -3.04 8.75 -0.66
C LEU A 101 -4.12 7.83 -0.07
N VAL A 102 -5.37 8.24 -0.23
CA VAL A 102 -6.56 7.49 0.17
C VAL A 102 -7.46 7.23 -1.04
N ALA A 103 -7.66 5.97 -1.38
CA ALA A 103 -8.65 5.52 -2.37
C ALA A 103 -9.95 5.17 -1.64
N SER A 104 -10.93 6.07 -1.71
CA SER A 104 -12.17 5.97 -0.96
C SER A 104 -13.31 5.31 -1.72
N GLY A 105 -14.22 4.70 -0.96
CA GLY A 105 -15.48 4.19 -1.49
C GLY A 105 -15.37 2.88 -2.27
N THR A 106 -14.46 1.99 -1.88
CA THR A 106 -14.41 0.63 -2.42
C THR A 106 -15.47 -0.26 -1.79
N ASN A 107 -15.94 -1.28 -2.51
CA ASN A 107 -17.00 -2.15 -2.02
C ASN A 107 -16.61 -2.91 -0.75
N GLN A 108 -17.57 -3.17 0.14
CA GLN A 108 -17.39 -4.06 1.29
C GLN A 108 -17.41 -5.54 0.88
N ASN A 109 -16.95 -6.41 1.78
CA ASN A 109 -17.03 -7.87 1.64
C ASN A 109 -16.40 -8.42 0.34
N CYS A 110 -15.33 -7.80 -0.13
CA CYS A 110 -14.67 -8.16 -1.37
C CYS A 110 -13.18 -8.46 -1.15
N THR A 111 -12.55 -9.00 -2.19
CA THR A 111 -11.09 -9.02 -2.27
C THR A 111 -10.63 -7.69 -2.83
N LEU A 112 -9.76 -7.01 -2.07
CA LEU A 112 -9.13 -5.78 -2.53
C LEU A 112 -7.75 -6.11 -3.09
N TRP A 113 -7.44 -5.59 -4.27
CA TRP A 113 -6.12 -5.58 -4.87
C TRP A 113 -5.63 -4.15 -4.95
N VAL A 114 -4.53 -3.84 -4.27
CA VAL A 114 -4.01 -2.47 -4.18
C VAL A 114 -2.60 -2.42 -4.76
N THR A 115 -2.37 -1.46 -5.63
CA THR A 115 -1.03 -1.16 -6.16
C THR A 115 -0.60 0.22 -5.69
N VAL A 116 0.60 0.27 -5.12
CA VAL A 116 1.24 1.51 -4.68
C VAL A 116 2.41 1.80 -5.61
N HIS A 117 2.33 2.91 -6.32
CA HIS A 117 3.29 3.31 -7.34
C HIS A 117 4.29 4.28 -6.73
N LEU A 118 5.57 3.95 -6.87
CA LEU A 118 6.62 4.74 -6.28
C LEU A 118 7.83 4.89 -7.19
N ARG A 119 8.43 6.07 -7.10
CA ARG A 119 9.67 6.43 -7.78
C ARG A 119 10.78 6.55 -6.75
N LEU A 120 11.82 5.74 -6.87
CA LEU A 120 12.98 5.78 -5.98
C LEU A 120 13.87 6.98 -6.36
N VAL A 121 14.36 7.70 -5.34
CA VAL A 121 15.08 8.98 -5.48
C VAL A 121 16.43 8.93 -4.79
#